data_AF-G6YNB8-F1
#
_entry.id   AF-G6YNB8-F1
#
_cell.length_a   1.000
_cell.length_b   1.000
_cell.length_c   1.000
_cell.angle_alpha   90.00
_cell.angle_beta   90.00
_cell.angle_gamma   90.00
#
_symmetry.space_group_name_H-M   'P 1'
#
loop_
_entity.id
_entity.type
_entity.pdbx_description
1 polymer ?
#
loop_
_entity_poly.entity_id
_entity_poly.type
_entity_poly.pdbx_seq_one_letter_code
_entity_poly.pdbx_strand_id
1 'polypeptide(L)'
;MSFTSELLKTVSFQGLSSTPARLIAAGASLVIWALSVFLLVELSFRFEAAGIADQVGLVSASIILVHYSLSGRFLLADIATWMALRTPVGVLYRNDRKILDRAREVILRLARQHSLASFLPYSNINPAVARADAFEVFKQQEAGTLQSWLDDSQNLNTAAYLVFQIALVEQALAAGDYPRPEF
;
A
#
# COMPACT_ATOMS: atom_id res chain seq x y z
N MET A 1 -8.03 -25.82 -10.18
CA MET A 1 -8.14 -24.45 -9.63
C MET A 1 -8.00 -23.49 -10.82
N SER A 2 -8.86 -22.48 -11.00
CA SER A 2 -8.67 -21.54 -12.12
C SER A 2 -7.83 -20.37 -11.65
N PHE A 3 -6.51 -20.42 -11.88
CA PHE A 3 -5.63 -19.27 -11.73
C PHE A 3 -5.94 -18.28 -12.85
N THR A 4 -6.87 -17.37 -12.59
CA THR A 4 -7.37 -16.41 -13.57
C THR A 4 -6.34 -15.34 -13.89
N SER A 5 -6.50 -14.68 -15.03
CA SER A 5 -5.71 -13.50 -15.39
C SER A 5 -5.80 -12.40 -14.32
N GLU A 6 -6.92 -12.30 -13.60
CA GLU A 6 -7.12 -11.36 -12.49
C GLU A 6 -6.21 -11.64 -11.28
N LEU A 7 -5.99 -12.91 -10.95
CA LEU A 7 -5.06 -13.31 -9.90
C LEU A 7 -3.64 -12.88 -10.26
N LEU A 8 -3.19 -13.16 -11.48
CA LEU A 8 -1.87 -12.76 -11.98
C LEU A 8 -1.66 -11.24 -11.92
N LYS A 9 -2.67 -10.45 -12.33
CA LYS A 9 -2.61 -8.98 -12.25
C LYS A 9 -2.46 -8.50 -10.80
N THR A 10 -3.12 -9.19 -9.88
CA THR A 10 -3.10 -8.83 -8.46
C THR A 10 -1.75 -9.14 -7.81
N VAL A 11 -1.20 -10.34 -8.03
CA VAL A 11 0.08 -10.76 -7.41
C VAL A 11 1.31 -10.16 -8.09
N SER A 12 1.18 -9.67 -9.33
CA SER A 12 2.21 -8.86 -9.99
C SER A 12 2.20 -7.39 -9.56
N PHE A 13 1.30 -7.01 -8.65
CA PHE A 13 1.06 -5.63 -8.22
C PHE A 13 0.81 -4.68 -9.40
N GLN A 14 0.04 -5.12 -10.40
CA GLN A 14 -0.24 -4.29 -11.56
C GLN A 14 -0.91 -2.97 -11.13
N GLY A 15 -0.35 -1.86 -11.58
CA GLY A 15 -0.82 -0.51 -11.26
C GLY A 15 -0.14 0.13 -10.06
N LEU A 16 0.82 -0.55 -9.41
CA LEU A 16 1.69 0.07 -8.42
C LEU A 16 2.44 1.24 -9.06
N SER A 17 2.54 2.35 -8.34
CA SER A 17 3.21 3.54 -8.85
C SER A 17 4.69 3.26 -9.15
N SER A 18 5.17 3.82 -10.26
CA SER A 18 6.58 3.75 -10.65
C SER A 18 7.43 4.73 -9.82
N THR A 19 8.72 4.45 -9.70
CA THR A 19 9.69 5.37 -9.06
C THR A 19 9.62 6.81 -9.60
N PRO A 20 9.57 7.07 -10.92
CA PRO A 20 9.42 8.44 -11.42
C PRO A 20 8.08 9.07 -11.00
N ALA A 21 6.97 8.31 -11.02
CA ALA A 21 5.69 8.84 -10.56
C ALA A 21 5.71 9.23 -9.07
N ARG A 22 6.39 8.44 -8.22
CA ARG A 22 6.60 8.76 -6.80
C ARG A 22 7.42 10.03 -6.61
N LEU A 23 8.50 10.19 -7.38
CA LEU A 23 9.36 11.38 -7.31
C LEU A 23 8.62 12.64 -7.76
N ILE A 24 7.85 12.56 -8.85
CA ILE A 24 7.01 13.68 -9.33
C ILE A 24 5.97 14.05 -8.27
N ALA A 25 5.28 13.05 -7.70
CA ALA A 25 4.31 13.29 -6.65
C ALA A 25 4.95 13.94 -5.42
N ALA A 26 6.13 13.49 -5.01
CA ALA A 26 6.89 14.06 -3.90
C ALA A 26 7.28 15.52 -4.17
N GLY A 27 7.86 15.79 -5.35
CA GLY A 27 8.21 17.15 -5.77
C GLY A 27 6.99 18.08 -5.80
N ALA A 28 5.90 17.65 -6.43
CA ALA A 28 4.66 18.42 -6.48
C ALA A 28 4.08 18.69 -5.08
N SER A 29 4.14 17.70 -4.18
CA SER A 29 3.66 17.85 -2.80
C SER A 29 4.52 18.84 -2.01
N LEU A 30 5.84 18.82 -2.18
CA LEU A 30 6.75 19.79 -1.57
C LEU A 30 6.47 21.22 -2.06
N VAL A 31 6.23 21.40 -3.37
CA VAL A 31 5.86 22.70 -3.94
C VAL A 31 4.55 23.20 -3.34
N ILE A 32 3.53 22.35 -3.21
CA ILE A 32 2.25 22.72 -2.58
C ILE A 32 2.46 23.18 -1.13
N TRP A 33 3.29 22.46 -0.36
CA TRP A 33 3.60 22.87 1.02
C TRP A 33 4.35 24.19 1.08
N ALA A 34 5.39 24.37 0.26
CA ALA A 34 6.18 25.60 0.21
C ALA A 34 5.31 26.81 -0.16
N LEU A 35 4.45 26.68 -1.19
CA LEU A 35 3.52 27.73 -1.59
C LEU A 35 2.48 28.01 -0.51
N SER A 36 1.97 26.98 0.17
CA SER A 36 1.01 27.17 1.26
C SER A 36 1.62 27.95 2.41
N VAL A 37 2.85 27.63 2.82
CA VAL A 37 3.57 28.35 3.87
C VAL A 37 3.86 29.78 3.43
N PHE A 38 4.33 29.97 2.20
CA PHE A 38 4.59 31.30 1.65
C PHE A 38 3.34 32.18 1.67
N LEU A 39 2.19 31.65 1.23
CA LEU A 39 0.91 32.36 1.25
C LEU A 39 0.47 32.71 2.67
N LEU A 40 0.63 31.79 3.64
CA LEU A 40 0.29 32.05 5.03
C LEU A 40 1.16 33.16 5.65
N VAL A 41 2.45 33.17 5.34
CA VAL A 41 3.39 34.20 5.79
C VAL A 41 3.03 35.56 5.17
N GLU A 42 2.78 35.61 3.87
CA GLU A 42 2.38 36.86 3.20
C GLU A 42 1.05 37.39 3.74
N LEU A 43 0.09 36.50 3.98
CA LEU A 43 -1.19 36.86 4.58
C LEU A 43 -1.02 37.42 6.00
N SER A 44 -0.11 36.85 6.79
CA SER A 44 0.23 37.37 8.13
C SER A 44 0.73 38.81 8.07
N PHE A 45 1.65 39.12 7.14
CA PHE A 45 2.13 40.50 6.96
C PHE A 45 1.02 41.44 6.51
N ARG A 46 0.09 40.98 5.67
CA ARG A 46 -1.06 41.79 5.25
C ARG A 46 -2.01 42.09 6.42
N PHE A 47 -2.24 41.13 7.32
CA PHE A 47 -3.06 41.36 8.52
C PHE A 47 -2.41 42.32 9.50
N GLU A 48 -1.09 42.24 9.66
CA GLU A 48 -0.32 43.18 10.46
C GLU A 48 -0.38 44.59 9.87
N ALA A 49 -0.15 44.73 8.56
CA ALA A 49 -0.24 46.02 7.86
C ALA A 49 -1.65 46.63 7.92
N ALA A 50 -2.69 45.80 7.95
CA ALA A 50 -4.08 46.24 8.11
C ALA A 50 -4.48 46.53 9.57
N GLY A 51 -3.60 46.27 10.54
CA GLY A 51 -3.88 46.49 11.97
C GLY A 51 -4.93 45.55 12.56
N ILE A 52 -5.19 44.40 11.91
CA ILE A 52 -6.21 43.42 12.32
C ILE A 52 -5.62 42.09 12.81
N ALA A 53 -4.28 41.98 12.88
CA ALA A 53 -3.59 40.75 13.27
C ALA A 53 -4.11 40.18 14.61
N ASP A 54 -4.31 41.03 15.62
CA ASP A 54 -4.81 40.61 16.93
C ASP A 54 -6.23 40.03 16.87
N GLN A 55 -7.12 40.65 16.08
CA GLN A 55 -8.49 40.18 15.91
C GLN A 55 -8.52 38.83 15.20
N VAL A 56 -7.73 38.67 14.14
CA VAL A 56 -7.60 37.42 13.41
C VAL A 56 -7.02 36.33 14.32
N GLY A 57 -5.96 36.63 15.06
CA GLY A 57 -5.35 35.71 16.01
C GLY A 57 -6.32 35.23 17.08
N LEU A 58 -7.10 36.14 17.67
CA LEU A 58 -8.11 35.82 18.67
C LEU A 58 -9.22 34.92 18.10
N VAL A 59 -9.72 35.23 16.90
CA VAL A 59 -10.73 34.41 16.22
C VAL A 59 -10.16 33.03 15.91
N SER A 60 -8.95 32.93 15.38
CA SER A 60 -8.28 31.65 15.09
C SER A 60 -8.08 30.80 16.35
N ALA A 61 -7.58 31.41 17.44
CA ALA A 61 -7.39 30.72 18.72
C ALA A 61 -8.73 30.22 19.29
N SER A 62 -9.79 31.05 19.19
CA SER A 62 -11.13 30.67 19.63
C SER A 62 -11.68 29.48 18.85
N ILE A 63 -11.52 29.48 17.52
CA ILE A 63 -11.93 28.35 16.66
C ILE A 63 -11.15 27.08 17.02
N ILE A 64 -9.82 27.18 17.21
CA ILE A 64 -8.99 26.03 17.60
C ILE A 64 -9.46 25.47 18.94
N LEU A 65 -9.74 26.33 19.91
CA LEU A 65 -10.20 25.93 21.24
C LEU A 65 -11.56 25.24 21.19
N VAL A 66 -12.53 25.83 20.47
CA VAL A 66 -13.87 25.25 20.29
C VAL A 66 -13.78 23.88 19.61
N HIS A 67 -12.97 23.76 18.55
CA HIS A 67 -12.77 22.48 17.88
C HIS A 67 -12.18 21.43 18.82
N TYR A 68 -11.17 21.81 19.61
CA TYR A 68 -10.55 20.91 20.59
C TYR A 68 -11.56 20.47 21.66
N SER A 69 -12.35 21.39 22.21
CA SER A 69 -13.37 21.06 23.21
C SER A 69 -14.46 20.12 22.68
N LEU A 70 -14.85 20.24 21.41
CA LEU A 70 -15.88 19.41 20.81
C LEU A 70 -15.37 18.03 20.36
N SER A 71 -14.14 17.96 19.84
CA SER A 71 -13.61 16.75 19.19
C SER A 71 -12.56 16.00 20.00
N GLY A 72 -11.98 16.63 21.03
CA GLY A 72 -10.80 16.14 21.74
C GLY A 72 -9.52 16.12 20.89
N ARG A 73 -9.56 16.69 19.67
CA ARG A 73 -8.47 16.63 18.68
C ARG A 73 -7.98 18.02 18.33
N PHE A 74 -6.70 18.12 17.99
CA PHE A 74 -6.10 19.39 17.63
C PHE A 74 -6.40 19.74 16.17
N LEU A 75 -7.06 20.89 15.95
CA LEU A 75 -7.55 21.31 14.63
C LEU A 75 -6.44 21.35 13.57
N LEU A 76 -5.26 21.86 13.91
CA LEU A 76 -4.14 21.94 12.96
C LEU A 76 -3.64 20.55 12.54
N ALA A 77 -3.68 19.56 13.44
CA ALA A 77 -3.32 18.18 13.10
C ALA A 77 -4.34 17.54 12.16
N ASP A 78 -5.63 17.83 12.35
CA ASP A 78 -6.70 17.37 11.46
C ASP A 78 -6.58 17.99 10.07
N ILE A 79 -6.32 19.31 9.99
CA ILE A 79 -6.07 20.02 8.74
C ILE A 79 -4.82 19.46 8.05
N ALA A 80 -3.72 19.28 8.78
CA ALA A 80 -2.48 18.74 8.23
C ALA A 80 -2.68 17.32 7.66
N THR A 81 -3.41 16.46 8.39
CA THR A 81 -3.73 15.11 7.93
C THR A 81 -4.61 15.15 6.68
N TRP A 82 -5.64 15.99 6.68
CA TRP A 82 -6.53 16.15 5.54
C TRP A 82 -5.79 16.68 4.30
N MET A 83 -4.90 17.65 4.47
CA MET A 83 -4.05 18.18 3.40
C MET A 83 -3.10 17.09 2.90
N ALA A 84 -2.40 16.40 3.80
CA ALA A 84 -1.47 15.34 3.46
C ALA A 84 -2.13 14.25 2.59
N LEU A 85 -3.36 13.85 2.94
CA LEU A 85 -4.12 12.85 2.17
C LEU A 85 -4.53 13.34 0.77
N ARG A 86 -4.68 14.64 0.57
CA ARG A 86 -5.04 15.25 -0.72
C ARG A 86 -3.84 15.64 -1.58
N THR A 87 -2.64 15.69 -1.01
CA THR A 87 -1.43 15.90 -1.81
C THR A 87 -1.23 14.76 -2.82
N PRO A 88 -0.54 15.01 -3.94
CA PRO A 88 -0.19 13.96 -4.90
C PRO A 88 0.46 12.73 -4.26
N VAL A 89 1.35 12.90 -3.26
CA VAL A 89 1.93 11.78 -2.50
C VAL A 89 0.85 11.02 -1.73
N GLY A 90 -0.03 11.71 -1.02
CA GLY A 90 -1.08 11.06 -0.22
C GLY A 90 -2.09 10.29 -1.07
N VAL A 91 -2.41 10.79 -2.27
CA VAL A 91 -3.27 10.07 -3.23
C VAL A 91 -2.56 8.82 -3.75
N LEU A 92 -1.30 8.97 -4.16
CA LEU A 92 -0.50 7.88 -4.72
C LEU A 92 -0.25 6.77 -3.69
N TYR A 93 0.11 7.13 -2.46
CA TYR A 93 0.26 6.20 -1.35
C TYR A 93 -1.02 5.40 -1.07
N ARG A 94 -2.19 6.04 -1.07
CA ARG A 94 -3.47 5.35 -0.84
C ARG A 94 -3.80 4.36 -1.96
N ASN A 95 -3.50 4.72 -3.21
CA ASN A 95 -3.74 3.84 -4.34
C ASN A 95 -2.80 2.63 -4.30
N ASP A 96 -1.51 2.84 -4.06
CA ASP A 96 -0.54 1.75 -3.90
C ASP A 96 -0.94 0.83 -2.75
N ARG A 97 -1.32 1.40 -1.62
CA ARG A 97 -1.75 0.63 -0.45
C ARG A 97 -2.95 -0.27 -0.75
N LYS A 98 -3.95 0.22 -1.48
CA LYS A 98 -5.10 -0.62 -1.91
C LYS A 98 -4.69 -1.81 -2.78
N ILE A 99 -3.68 -1.64 -3.64
CA ILE A 99 -3.16 -2.72 -4.49
C ILE A 99 -2.47 -3.76 -3.62
N LEU A 100 -1.62 -3.34 -2.68
CA LEU A 100 -0.95 -4.22 -1.73
C LEU A 100 -1.93 -4.96 -0.83
N ASP A 101 -2.93 -4.26 -0.28
CA ASP A 101 -3.97 -4.85 0.57
C ASP A 101 -4.77 -5.91 -0.19
N ARG A 102 -5.13 -5.65 -1.46
CA ARG A 102 -5.80 -6.64 -2.31
C ARG A 102 -4.94 -7.88 -2.56
N ALA A 103 -3.65 -7.71 -2.83
CA ALA A 103 -2.73 -8.83 -2.99
C ALA A 103 -2.61 -9.65 -1.70
N ARG A 104 -2.51 -8.99 -0.54
CA ARG A 104 -2.50 -9.65 0.77
C ARG A 104 -3.77 -10.47 0.98
N GLU A 105 -4.95 -9.90 0.71
CA GLU A 105 -6.22 -10.61 0.85
C GLU A 105 -6.30 -11.86 -0.03
N VAL A 106 -5.83 -11.78 -1.28
CA VAL A 106 -5.79 -12.92 -2.20
C VAL A 106 -4.86 -14.00 -1.69
N ILE A 107 -3.63 -13.65 -1.28
CA ILE A 107 -2.65 -14.61 -0.74
C ILE A 107 -3.21 -15.29 0.52
N LEU A 108 -3.79 -14.53 1.46
CA LEU A 108 -4.39 -15.08 2.68
C LEU A 108 -5.62 -15.93 2.42
N ARG A 109 -6.38 -15.65 1.35
CA ARG A 109 -7.50 -16.49 0.94
C ARG A 109 -6.99 -17.83 0.39
N LEU A 110 -5.98 -17.79 -0.47
CA LEU A 110 -5.34 -18.98 -1.03
C LEU A 110 -4.74 -19.85 0.07
N ALA A 111 -3.98 -19.25 0.99
CA ALA A 111 -3.35 -19.95 2.11
C ALA A 111 -4.36 -20.54 3.12
N ARG A 112 -5.61 -20.04 3.15
CA ARG A 112 -6.69 -20.66 3.95
C ARG A 112 -7.33 -21.85 3.25
N GLN A 113 -7.32 -21.87 1.92
CA GLN A 113 -7.95 -22.93 1.12
C GLN A 113 -6.98 -24.09 0.84
N HIS A 114 -5.70 -23.77 0.68
CA HIS A 114 -4.67 -24.73 0.28
C HIS A 114 -3.39 -24.52 1.10
N SER A 115 -2.72 -25.61 1.45
CA SER A 115 -1.34 -25.52 1.95
C SER A 115 -0.45 -25.09 0.79
N LEU A 116 0.27 -23.98 0.91
CA LEU A 116 1.16 -23.52 -0.17
C LEU A 116 2.30 -24.52 -0.40
N ALA A 117 2.67 -25.30 0.63
CA ALA A 117 3.66 -26.37 0.52
C ALA A 117 3.20 -27.52 -0.39
N SER A 118 1.90 -27.72 -0.60
CA SER A 118 1.41 -28.77 -1.51
C SER A 118 1.77 -28.51 -2.97
N PHE A 119 2.17 -27.28 -3.31
CA PHE A 119 2.62 -26.91 -4.65
C PHE A 119 4.13 -27.10 -4.85
N LEU A 120 4.86 -27.62 -3.87
CA LEU A 120 6.30 -27.88 -4.02
C LEU A 120 6.64 -28.79 -5.22
N PRO A 121 5.84 -29.83 -5.59
CA PRO A 121 6.08 -30.61 -6.81
C PRO A 121 6.09 -29.79 -8.11
N TYR A 122 5.49 -28.59 -8.12
CA TYR A 122 5.54 -27.70 -9.29
C TYR A 122 6.96 -27.18 -9.57
N SER A 123 7.89 -27.33 -8.63
CA SER A 123 9.31 -27.05 -8.84
C SER A 123 9.94 -27.89 -9.96
N ASN A 124 9.36 -29.05 -10.29
CA ASN A 124 9.77 -29.87 -11.44
C ASN A 124 9.49 -29.20 -12.79
N ILE A 125 8.50 -28.29 -12.85
CA ILE A 125 8.15 -27.51 -14.05
C ILE A 125 8.78 -26.12 -13.96
N ASN A 126 8.72 -25.49 -12.78
CA ASN A 126 9.26 -24.17 -12.54
C ASN A 126 10.05 -24.13 -11.20
N PRO A 127 11.39 -24.19 -11.24
CA PRO A 127 12.21 -24.24 -10.04
C PRO A 127 12.07 -23.00 -9.15
N ALA A 128 11.51 -21.90 -9.67
CA ALA A 128 11.24 -20.69 -8.88
C ALA A 128 10.25 -20.91 -7.73
N VAL A 129 9.42 -21.97 -7.79
CA VAL A 129 8.49 -22.37 -6.72
C VAL A 129 9.22 -22.89 -5.48
N ALA A 130 10.42 -23.47 -5.65
CA ALA A 130 11.23 -24.03 -4.56
C ALA A 130 12.43 -23.14 -4.17
N ARG A 131 12.35 -21.82 -4.40
CA ARG A 131 13.38 -20.90 -3.91
C ARG A 131 13.40 -20.88 -2.37
N ALA A 132 14.56 -20.56 -1.81
CA ALA A 132 14.77 -20.52 -0.35
C ALA A 132 13.76 -19.63 0.39
N ASP A 133 13.35 -18.52 -0.22
CA ASP A 133 12.38 -17.57 0.32
C ASP A 133 10.93 -18.08 0.32
N ALA A 134 10.58 -19.04 -0.55
CA ALA A 134 9.29 -19.71 -0.54
C ALA A 134 9.07 -20.57 0.72
N PHE A 135 10.15 -21.17 1.24
CA PHE A 135 10.08 -21.99 2.46
C PHE A 135 9.72 -21.18 3.70
N GLU A 136 10.13 -19.91 3.77
CA GLU A 136 9.66 -19.02 4.84
C GLU A 136 8.15 -18.80 4.73
N VAL A 137 7.59 -18.65 3.53
CA VAL A 137 6.13 -18.52 3.35
C VAL A 137 5.40 -19.76 3.88
N PHE A 138 5.91 -20.96 3.57
CA PHE A 138 5.33 -22.22 4.07
C PHE A 138 5.36 -22.30 5.59
N LYS A 139 6.52 -22.01 6.19
CA LYS A 139 6.71 -22.01 7.63
C LYS A 139 5.77 -21.05 8.35
N GLN A 140 5.58 -19.83 7.82
CA GLN A 140 4.68 -18.84 8.43
C GLN A 140 3.20 -19.23 8.26
N GLN A 141 2.84 -19.94 7.20
CA GLN A 141 1.50 -20.51 7.03
C GLN A 141 1.24 -21.62 8.06
N GLU A 142 2.16 -22.57 8.20
CA GLU A 142 2.06 -23.67 9.17
C GLU A 142 2.03 -23.16 10.62
N ALA A 143 2.80 -22.12 10.92
CA ALA A 143 2.82 -21.47 12.22
C ALA A 143 1.57 -20.59 12.51
N GLY A 144 0.70 -20.37 11.52
CA GLY A 144 -0.48 -19.50 11.65
C GLY A 144 -0.17 -18.00 11.76
N THR A 145 1.08 -17.60 11.51
CA THR A 145 1.58 -16.21 11.62
C THR A 145 1.63 -15.47 10.29
N LEU A 146 1.18 -16.10 9.20
CA LEU A 146 1.23 -15.54 7.84
C LEU A 146 0.60 -14.15 7.73
N GLN A 147 -0.53 -13.89 8.39
CA GLN A 147 -1.20 -12.59 8.32
C GLN A 147 -0.32 -11.46 8.85
N SER A 148 0.21 -11.59 10.07
CA SER A 148 1.13 -10.59 10.65
C SER A 148 2.45 -10.52 9.89
N TRP A 149 2.90 -11.64 9.31
CA TRP A 149 4.15 -11.69 8.55
C TRP A 149 4.06 -10.90 7.24
N LEU A 150 2.89 -10.92 6.57
CA LEU A 150 2.61 -10.16 5.35
C LEU A 150 2.37 -8.65 5.58
N ASP A 151 2.41 -8.18 6.83
CA ASP A 151 2.36 -6.74 7.13
C ASP A 151 3.63 -6.02 6.65
N ASP A 152 4.75 -6.74 6.57
CA ASP A 152 5.98 -6.28 5.95
C ASP A 152 5.89 -6.37 4.42
N SER A 153 6.26 -5.29 3.73
CA SER A 153 6.16 -5.20 2.27
C SER A 153 7.09 -6.14 1.51
N GLN A 154 8.27 -6.45 2.07
CA GLN A 154 9.21 -7.38 1.46
C GLN A 154 8.67 -8.82 1.56
N ASN A 155 8.13 -9.19 2.72
CA ASN A 155 7.48 -10.47 2.93
C ASN A 155 6.25 -10.65 2.03
N LEU A 156 5.44 -9.60 1.89
CA LEU A 156 4.31 -9.58 0.95
C LEU A 156 4.77 -9.81 -0.49
N ASN A 157 5.86 -9.17 -0.93
CA ASN A 157 6.43 -9.38 -2.25
C ASN A 157 6.94 -10.81 -2.45
N THR A 158 7.59 -11.40 -1.44
CA THR A 158 8.04 -12.80 -1.47
C THR A 158 6.86 -13.76 -1.65
N ALA A 159 5.79 -13.59 -0.86
CA ALA A 159 4.60 -14.44 -0.97
C ALA A 159 3.86 -14.23 -2.30
N ALA A 160 3.77 -12.98 -2.78
CA ALA A 160 3.16 -12.67 -4.07
C ALA A 160 3.95 -13.30 -5.23
N TYR A 161 5.28 -13.26 -5.18
CA TYR A 161 6.14 -13.91 -6.15
C TYR A 161 5.92 -15.43 -6.17
N LEU A 162 5.89 -16.09 -5.02
CA LEU A 162 5.59 -17.52 -4.93
C LEU A 162 4.23 -17.85 -5.58
N VAL A 163 3.17 -17.14 -5.20
CA VAL A 163 1.83 -17.36 -5.76
C VAL A 163 1.80 -17.11 -7.27
N PHE A 164 2.54 -16.12 -7.76
CA PHE A 164 2.69 -15.87 -9.19
C PHE A 164 3.36 -17.05 -9.91
N GLN A 165 4.45 -17.62 -9.37
CA GLN A 165 5.11 -18.77 -9.98
C GLN A 165 4.21 -20.02 -10.01
N ILE A 166 3.46 -20.26 -8.94
CA ILE A 166 2.45 -21.34 -8.88
C ILE A 166 1.38 -21.13 -9.96
N ALA A 167 0.88 -19.89 -10.09
CA ALA A 167 -0.14 -19.55 -11.07
C ALA A 167 0.31 -19.76 -12.52
N LEU A 168 1.58 -19.45 -12.83
CA LEU A 168 2.15 -19.71 -14.16
C LEU A 168 2.19 -21.20 -14.49
N VAL A 169 2.59 -22.04 -13.53
CA VAL A 169 2.61 -23.50 -13.73
C VAL A 169 1.20 -24.03 -13.97
N GLU A 170 0.22 -23.57 -13.21
CA GLU A 170 -1.19 -23.96 -13.37
C GLU A 170 -1.76 -23.55 -14.73
N GLN A 171 -1.36 -22.40 -15.27
CA GLN A 171 -1.74 -22.01 -16.63
C GLN A 171 -1.11 -22.91 -17.69
N ALA A 172 0.17 -23.25 -17.56
CA ALA A 172 0.84 -24.16 -18.49
C ALA A 172 0.23 -25.57 -18.44
N LEU A 173 -0.10 -26.06 -17.25
CA LEU A 173 -0.82 -27.33 -17.05
C LEU A 173 -2.23 -27.31 -17.64
N ALA A 174 -2.94 -26.18 -17.54
CA ALA A 174 -4.27 -26.02 -18.13
C ALA A 174 -4.23 -25.92 -19.67
N ALA A 175 -3.15 -25.36 -20.23
CA ALA A 175 -2.91 -25.32 -21.67
C ALA A 175 -2.51 -26.68 -22.26
N GLY A 176 -2.11 -27.64 -21.41
CA GLY A 176 -1.64 -28.96 -21.84
C GLY A 176 -0.16 -29.01 -22.19
N ASP A 177 0.61 -27.98 -21.84
CA ASP A 177 2.04 -27.88 -22.15
C ASP A 177 2.88 -28.89 -21.36
N TYR A 178 2.38 -29.35 -20.21
CA TYR A 178 3.04 -30.29 -19.32
C TYR A 178 2.07 -31.33 -18.74
N PRO A 179 2.53 -32.56 -18.46
CA PRO A 179 1.74 -33.52 -17.70
C PRO A 179 1.56 -33.02 -16.26
N ARG A 180 0.41 -33.32 -15.66
CA ARG A 180 0.16 -32.97 -14.25
C ARG A 180 1.12 -33.77 -13.36
N PRO A 181 1.89 -33.12 -12.47
CA PRO A 181 2.71 -33.83 -11.52
C PRO A 181 1.80 -34.66 -10.60
N GLU A 182 2.19 -35.91 -10.37
CA GLU A 182 1.51 -36.79 -9.43
C GLU A 182 1.74 -36.28 -8.00
N PHE A 183 0.64 -36.19 -7.22
CA PHE A 183 0.63 -35.72 -5.83
C PHE A 183 0.72 -36.89 -4.85
#